data_AF-A0A379VKF1-F1
#
_entry.id   AF-A0A379VKF1-F1
#
_cell.length_a   1.000
_cell.length_b   1.000
_cell.length_c   1.000
_cell.angle_alpha   90.00
_cell.angle_beta   90.00
_cell.angle_gamma   90.00
#
_symmetry.space_group_name_H-M   'P 1'
#
loop_
_entity.id
_entity.type
_entity.pdbx_description
1 polymer ?
#
loop_
_entity_poly.entity_id
_entity_poly.type
_entity_poly.pdbx_seq_one_letter_code
_entity_poly.pdbx_strand_id
1 'polypeptide(L)'
;MLGHELTAMHGLDHAQTLAIVLPALWNEKRDVKRAKLLQYAERVWNITDGSDDERIDAAIAATRRFFEQMGVPTHLSDYGLDGSTIPALLAKLEAHGCTNLGENQDITLDVSRRIYEAAR
;
A
#
# COMPACT_ATOMS: atom_id res chain seq x y z
N MET A 1 -5.95 -6.62 -5.86
CA MET A 1 -6.42 -5.73 -6.96
C MET A 1 -5.30 -4.83 -7.42
N LEU A 2 -4.90 -3.78 -6.70
CA LEU A 2 -3.75 -2.95 -7.11
C LEU A 2 -2.47 -3.78 -7.35
N GLY A 3 -2.07 -4.62 -6.39
CA GLY A 3 -0.90 -5.49 -6.57
C GLY A 3 -1.00 -6.49 -7.74
N HIS A 4 -2.21 -6.87 -8.17
CA HIS A 4 -2.36 -7.78 -9.32
C HIS A 4 -1.90 -7.11 -10.62
N GLU A 5 -2.17 -5.81 -10.80
CA GLU A 5 -1.76 -5.09 -12.00
C GLU A 5 -0.24 -4.93 -12.09
N LEU A 6 0.44 -4.77 -10.95
CA LEU A 6 1.91 -4.78 -10.89
C LEU A 6 2.48 -6.13 -11.34
N THR A 7 1.89 -7.24 -10.90
CA THR A 7 2.29 -8.58 -11.38
C THR A 7 2.01 -8.72 -12.88
N ALA A 8 0.81 -8.37 -13.33
CA ALA A 8 0.41 -8.53 -14.73
C ALA A 8 1.25 -7.70 -15.70
N MET A 9 1.68 -6.50 -15.28
CA MET A 9 2.45 -5.58 -16.13
C MET A 9 3.97 -5.75 -16.00
N HIS A 10 4.47 -6.04 -14.81
CA HIS A 10 5.90 -6.00 -14.50
C HIS A 10 6.49 -7.35 -14.09
N GLY A 11 5.68 -8.41 -13.99
CA GLY A 11 6.15 -9.75 -13.63
C GLY A 11 6.62 -9.89 -12.19
N LEU A 12 6.31 -8.92 -11.32
CA LEU A 12 6.62 -8.99 -9.89
C LEU A 12 5.84 -10.12 -9.22
N ASP A 13 6.50 -10.84 -8.31
CA ASP A 13 5.87 -11.87 -7.51
C ASP A 13 4.70 -11.29 -6.71
N HIS A 14 3.68 -12.12 -6.47
CA HIS A 14 2.48 -11.66 -5.75
C HIS A 14 2.80 -11.03 -4.39
N ALA A 15 3.74 -11.62 -3.62
CA ALA A 15 4.14 -11.07 -2.32
C ALA A 15 4.87 -9.71 -2.43
N GLN A 16 5.66 -9.50 -3.49
CA GLN A 16 6.37 -8.24 -3.72
C GLN A 16 5.38 -7.10 -3.97
N THR A 17 4.36 -7.34 -4.80
CA THR A 17 3.37 -6.31 -5.12
C THR A 17 2.52 -5.93 -3.90
N LEU A 18 2.23 -6.88 -3.01
CA LEU A 18 1.57 -6.61 -1.74
C LEU A 18 2.47 -5.79 -0.80
N ALA A 19 3.76 -6.13 -0.70
CA ALA A 19 4.71 -5.43 0.15
C ALA A 19 4.93 -3.97 -0.30
N ILE A 20 4.90 -3.72 -1.61
CA ILE A 20 4.92 -2.37 -2.19
C ILE A 20 3.65 -1.58 -1.85
N VAL A 21 2.47 -2.16 -2.10
CA VAL A 21 1.21 -1.43 -2.04
C VAL A 21 0.70 -1.21 -0.61
N LEU A 22 0.87 -2.19 0.27
CA LEU A 22 0.20 -2.19 1.58
C LEU A 22 0.56 -0.96 2.45
N PRO A 23 1.84 -0.57 2.62
CA PRO A 23 2.19 0.60 3.42
C PRO A 23 1.63 1.91 2.84
N ALA A 24 1.72 2.09 1.52
CA ALA A 24 1.21 3.26 0.83
C ALA A 24 -0.33 3.36 0.93
N LEU A 25 -1.04 2.23 0.77
CA LEU A 25 -2.49 2.17 0.93
C LEU A 25 -2.92 2.47 2.36
N TRP A 26 -2.22 1.95 3.37
CA TRP A 26 -2.54 2.24 4.77
C TRP A 26 -2.35 3.71 5.10
N ASN A 27 -1.30 4.36 4.59
CA ASN A 27 -1.13 5.79 4.77
C ASN A 27 -2.26 6.60 4.09
N GLU A 28 -2.59 6.28 2.82
CA GLU A 28 -3.67 6.96 2.09
C GLU A 28 -5.04 6.77 2.74
N LYS A 29 -5.30 5.59 3.32
CA LYS A 29 -6.58 5.22 3.94
C LYS A 29 -6.55 5.28 5.47
N ARG A 30 -5.59 6.01 6.04
CA ARG A 30 -5.38 6.07 7.50
C ARG A 30 -6.62 6.51 8.27
N ASP A 31 -7.40 7.44 7.72
CA ASP A 31 -8.60 7.97 8.40
C ASP A 31 -9.68 6.91 8.57
N VAL A 32 -10.06 6.24 7.48
CA VAL A 32 -11.12 5.21 7.53
C VAL A 32 -10.63 3.93 8.22
N LYS A 33 -9.32 3.66 8.20
CA LYS A 33 -8.71 2.51 8.88
C LYS A 33 -8.23 2.82 10.30
N ARG A 34 -8.37 4.06 10.78
CA ARG A 34 -7.69 4.60 11.98
C ARG A 34 -7.82 3.71 13.21
N ALA A 35 -9.04 3.33 13.56
CA ALA A 35 -9.31 2.50 14.74
C ALA A 35 -8.59 1.14 14.66
N LYS A 36 -8.55 0.53 13.46
CA LYS A 36 -7.89 -0.76 13.26
C LYS A 36 -6.37 -0.65 13.12
N LEU A 37 -5.85 0.45 12.56
CA LEU A 37 -4.42 0.71 12.55
C LEU A 37 -3.87 0.95 13.96
N LEU A 38 -4.59 1.67 14.82
CA LEU A 38 -4.22 1.83 16.23
C LEU A 38 -4.29 0.52 17.01
N GLN A 39 -5.35 -0.27 16.79
CA GLN A 39 -5.46 -1.60 17.39
C GLN A 39 -4.31 -2.51 16.92
N TYR A 40 -3.95 -2.46 15.64
CA TYR A 40 -2.84 -3.20 15.07
C TYR A 40 -1.48 -2.76 15.66
N ALA A 41 -1.24 -1.45 15.75
CA ALA A 41 -0.06 -0.86 16.35
C ALA A 41 0.16 -1.36 17.79
N GLU A 42 -0.89 -1.31 18.62
CA GLU A 42 -0.83 -1.77 20.01
C GLU A 42 -0.62 -3.28 20.10
N ARG A 43 -1.45 -4.08 19.41
CA ARG A 43 -1.53 -5.53 19.68
C ARG A 43 -0.47 -6.35 18.98
N VAL A 44 0.03 -5.88 17.83
CA VAL A 44 1.03 -6.61 17.04
C VAL A 44 2.43 -6.06 17.27
N TRP A 45 2.55 -4.74 17.41
CA TRP A 45 3.84 -4.06 17.53
C TRP A 45 4.14 -3.51 18.92
N ASN A 46 3.21 -3.62 19.87
CA ASN A 46 3.35 -3.05 21.22
C ASN A 46 3.63 -1.53 21.20
N ILE A 47 3.01 -0.81 20.27
CA ILE A 47 3.15 0.65 20.11
C ILE A 47 1.99 1.35 20.84
N THR A 48 2.24 1.81 22.06
CA THR A 48 1.24 2.42 22.95
C THR A 48 1.42 3.93 23.16
N ASP A 49 2.63 4.43 22.99
CA ASP A 49 2.99 5.81 23.33
C ASP A 49 2.94 6.74 22.10
N GLY A 50 2.71 8.02 22.35
CA GLY A 50 2.57 9.06 21.32
C GLY A 50 1.13 9.35 20.90
N SER A 51 0.97 10.33 20.03
CA SER A 51 -0.29 10.64 19.37
C SER A 51 -0.74 9.49 18.46
N ASP A 52 -2.02 9.45 18.13
CA ASP A 52 -2.56 8.42 17.25
C ASP A 52 -1.89 8.42 15.86
N ASP A 53 -1.53 9.59 15.32
CA ASP A 53 -0.83 9.65 14.04
C ASP A 53 0.59 9.10 14.13
N GLU A 54 1.34 9.43 15.19
CA GLU A 54 2.68 8.87 15.44
C GLU A 54 2.64 7.34 15.59
N ARG A 55 1.61 6.82 16.27
CA ARG A 55 1.43 5.38 16.48
C ARG A 55 1.10 4.66 15.17
N ILE A 56 0.26 5.25 14.33
CA ILE A 56 -0.05 4.73 12.99
C ILE A 56 1.20 4.73 12.10
N ASP A 57 1.94 5.84 12.09
CA ASP A 57 3.17 5.98 11.30
C ASP A 57 4.20 4.93 11.73
N ALA A 58 4.40 4.76 13.04
CA ALA A 58 5.31 3.76 13.59
C ALA A 58 4.89 2.32 13.24
N ALA A 59 3.59 2.02 13.23
CA ALA A 59 3.09 0.70 12.84
C ALA A 59 3.27 0.43 11.33
N ILE A 60 3.03 1.42 10.47
CA ILE A 60 3.28 1.32 9.03
C ILE A 60 4.79 1.11 8.80
N ALA A 61 5.65 1.86 9.47
CA ALA A 61 7.10 1.72 9.38
C ALA A 61 7.61 0.36 9.88
N ALA A 62 7.08 -0.15 10.99
CA ALA A 62 7.41 -1.48 11.50
C ALA A 62 7.02 -2.59 10.52
N THR A 63 5.85 -2.44 9.88
CA THR A 63 5.37 -3.37 8.85
C THR A 63 6.26 -3.35 7.61
N ARG A 64 6.65 -2.16 7.13
CA ARG A 64 7.60 -2.00 6.03
C ARG A 64 8.93 -2.69 6.33
N ARG A 65 9.51 -2.38 7.49
CA ARG A 65 10.78 -2.97 7.95
C ARG A 65 10.70 -4.49 8.05
N PHE A 66 9.57 -5.03 8.50
CA PHE A 66 9.37 -6.48 8.54
C PHE A 66 9.46 -7.11 7.14
N PHE A 67 8.78 -6.56 6.14
CA PHE A 67 8.90 -7.07 4.76
C PHE A 67 10.32 -6.99 4.23
N GLU A 68 10.99 -5.86 4.45
CA GLU A 68 12.38 -5.66 4.01
C GLU A 68 13.36 -6.62 4.69
N GLN A 69 13.18 -6.89 5.98
CA GLN A 69 13.97 -7.89 6.71
C GLN A 69 13.76 -9.31 6.18
N MET A 70 12.57 -9.61 5.66
CA MET A 70 12.28 -10.87 4.98
C MET A 70 12.81 -10.93 3.55
N GLY A 71 13.53 -9.89 3.09
CA GLY A 71 14.07 -9.81 1.74
C GLY A 71 13.05 -9.41 0.67
N VAL A 72 11.95 -8.77 1.07
CA VAL A 72 10.90 -8.28 0.16
C VAL A 72 10.89 -6.75 0.17
N PRO A 73 11.58 -6.09 -0.79
CA PRO A 73 11.57 -4.63 -0.91
C PRO A 73 10.16 -4.06 -1.11
N THR A 74 9.98 -2.81 -0.72
CA THR A 74 8.65 -2.22 -0.47
C THR A 74 8.39 -0.91 -1.23
N HIS A 75 9.28 -0.53 -2.14
CA HIS A 75 9.09 0.58 -3.06
C HIS A 75 9.20 0.09 -4.51
N LEU A 76 8.53 0.77 -5.44
CA LEU A 76 8.64 0.46 -6.87
C LEU A 76 10.08 0.66 -7.36
N SER A 77 10.76 1.69 -6.86
CA SER A 77 12.16 1.99 -7.20
C SER A 77 13.13 0.85 -6.86
N ASP A 78 12.85 0.05 -5.82
CA ASP A 78 13.66 -1.12 -5.45
C ASP A 78 13.66 -2.20 -6.56
N TYR A 79 12.65 -2.18 -7.43
CA TYR A 79 12.50 -3.09 -8.58
C TYR A 79 12.81 -2.39 -9.92
N GLY A 80 13.45 -1.22 -9.89
CA GLY A 80 13.80 -0.45 -11.08
C GLY A 80 12.59 0.20 -11.77
N LEU A 81 11.48 0.38 -11.06
CA LEU A 81 10.27 1.03 -11.57
C LEU A 81 10.18 2.46 -11.03
N ASP A 82 10.21 3.45 -11.91
CA ASP A 82 10.23 4.88 -11.55
C ASP A 82 8.83 5.50 -11.36
N GLY A 83 7.78 4.72 -11.60
CA GLY A 83 6.37 5.14 -11.57
C GLY A 83 5.84 5.67 -12.91
N SER A 84 6.63 5.70 -13.98
CA SER A 84 6.18 6.13 -15.31
C SER A 84 5.05 5.27 -15.89
N THR A 85 4.89 4.03 -15.40
CA THR A 85 3.84 3.09 -15.84
C THR A 85 2.52 3.24 -15.10
N ILE A 86 2.42 4.11 -14.09
CA ILE A 86 1.19 4.36 -13.31
C ILE A 86 -0.03 4.66 -14.19
N PRO A 87 0.04 5.52 -15.23
CA PRO A 87 -1.08 5.75 -16.13
C PRO A 87 -1.61 4.46 -16.80
N ALA A 88 -0.71 3.55 -17.19
CA ALA A 88 -1.08 2.27 -17.79
C ALA A 88 -1.70 1.31 -16.76
N LEU A 89 -1.20 1.30 -15.52
CA LEU A 89 -1.79 0.52 -14.43
C LEU A 89 -3.22 0.97 -14.14
N LEU A 90 -3.49 2.28 -14.13
CA LEU A 90 -4.84 2.82 -13.93
C LEU A 90 -5.80 2.42 -15.06
N ALA A 91 -5.35 2.49 -16.31
CA ALA A 91 -6.15 2.05 -17.45
C ALA A 91 -6.50 0.55 -17.38
N LYS A 92 -5.60 -0.28 -16.83
CA LYS A 92 -5.88 -1.70 -16.59
C LYS A 92 -6.89 -1.92 -15.48
N LEU A 93 -6.79 -1.20 -14.37
CA LEU A 93 -7.80 -1.25 -13.31
C LEU A 93 -9.19 -0.88 -13.85
N GLU A 94 -9.28 0.18 -14.64
CA GLU A 94 -10.54 0.59 -15.28
C GLU A 94 -11.08 -0.49 -16.21
N ALA A 95 -10.25 -1.04 -17.10
CA ALA A 95 -10.63 -2.10 -18.02
C ALA A 95 -11.10 -3.39 -17.31
N HIS A 96 -10.57 -3.65 -16.10
CA HIS A 96 -10.97 -4.79 -15.26
C HIS A 96 -12.15 -4.45 -14.30
N GLY A 97 -12.76 -3.27 -14.41
CA GLY A 97 -13.88 -2.85 -13.56
C GLY A 97 -13.50 -2.55 -12.11
N CYS A 98 -12.20 -2.39 -11.82
CA CYS A 98 -11.65 -2.11 -10.50
C CYS A 98 -11.66 -0.62 -10.18
N THR A 99 -12.82 0.04 -10.32
CA THR A 99 -12.97 1.50 -10.17
C THR A 99 -13.43 1.95 -8.78
N ASN A 100 -13.90 1.04 -7.92
CA ASN A 100 -14.42 1.32 -6.58
C ASN A 100 -13.98 0.21 -5.62
N LEU A 101 -12.72 0.27 -5.19
CA LEU A 101 -12.08 -0.75 -4.34
C LEU A 101 -12.18 -0.40 -2.85
N GLY A 102 -11.76 -1.34 -2.00
CA GLY A 102 -11.72 -1.16 -0.55
C GLY A 102 -13.03 -1.53 0.14
N GLU A 103 -12.99 -1.65 1.47
CA GLU A 103 -14.14 -2.03 2.30
C GLU A 103 -15.29 -1.02 2.24
N ASN A 104 -15.00 0.23 1.92
CA ASN A 104 -15.96 1.32 1.78
C ASN A 104 -16.29 1.63 0.30
N GLN A 105 -15.74 0.85 -0.65
CA GLN A 105 -15.87 1.10 -2.09
C GLN A 105 -15.43 2.51 -2.53
N ASP A 106 -14.51 3.12 -1.77
CA ASP A 106 -14.09 4.51 -1.89
C ASP A 106 -12.65 4.68 -2.40
N ILE A 107 -11.97 3.59 -2.76
CA ILE A 107 -10.69 3.63 -3.46
C ILE A 107 -11.00 3.70 -4.96
N THR A 108 -11.14 4.92 -5.46
CA THR A 108 -11.34 5.20 -6.89
C THR A 108 -10.04 5.09 -7.69
N LEU A 109 -10.10 5.30 -9.01
CA LEU A 109 -8.88 5.40 -9.84
C LEU A 109 -7.96 6.53 -9.38
N ASP A 110 -8.51 7.66 -8.91
CA ASP A 110 -7.72 8.78 -8.39
C ASP A 110 -7.04 8.44 -7.06
N VAL A 111 -7.72 7.70 -6.17
CA VAL A 111 -7.11 7.20 -4.94
C VAL A 111 -6.03 6.17 -5.27
N SER A 112 -6.31 5.27 -6.22
CA SER A 112 -5.35 4.26 -6.69
C SER A 112 -4.08 4.91 -7.26
N ARG A 113 -4.21 6.03 -7.97
CA ARG A 113 -3.09 6.83 -8.47
C ARG A 113 -2.20 7.30 -7.32
N ARG A 114 -2.79 7.94 -6.31
CA ARG A 114 -2.03 8.44 -5.13
C ARG A 114 -1.33 7.31 -4.38
N ILE A 115 -1.97 6.13 -4.27
CA ILE A 115 -1.35 4.95 -3.66
C ILE A 115 -0.12 4.50 -4.45
N TYR A 116 -0.20 4.37 -5.78
CA TYR A 116 0.96 4.00 -6.58
C TYR A 116 2.06 5.07 -6.56
N GLU A 117 1.69 6.34 -6.59
CA GLU A 117 2.65 7.45 -6.52
C GLU A 117 3.39 7.50 -5.18
N ALA A 118 2.69 7.23 -4.07
CA ALA A 118 3.28 7.13 -2.74
C ALA A 118 4.10 5.84 -2.53
N ALA A 119 3.95 4.85 -3.40
CA ALA A 119 4.70 3.59 -3.37
C ALA A 119 5.98 3.62 -4.24
N ARG A 120 6.31 4.76 -4.86
CA ARG A 120 7.49 4.93 -5.69
C ARG A 120 8.80 4.71 -4.93
#